data_AF-A0A0N1K8D7-F1
#
_entry.id   AF-A0A0N1K8D7-F1
#
_cell.length_a   1.000
_cell.length_b   1.000
_cell.length_c   1.000
_cell.angle_alpha   90.00
_cell.angle_beta   90.00
_cell.angle_gamma   90.00
#
_symmetry.space_group_name_H-M   'P 1'
#
loop_
_entity.id
_entity.type
_entity.pdbx_description
1 polymer ?
#
loop_
_entity_poly.entity_id
_entity_poly.type
_entity_poly.pdbx_seq_one_letter_code
_entity_poly.pdbx_strand_id
1 'polypeptide(L)'
;SADYWVRHVREAVRFVDGMRALQDQGVTTYLELGPDGVLSAMGQDCVEDSTFVPALRQDRDEAQTLVTAIAELHVRGSAVDWAAYFAGTGARRVDLPTYAFQHEHYWFEEPTAVRTEDDDSWRYRVVWKSVGGVVAESLSGGWLVVCAAGGV
;
A
#
# COMPACT_ATOMS: atom_id res chain seq x y z
N SER A 1 -3.51 39.17 21.04
CA SER A 1 -3.83 40.55 21.43
C SER A 1 -2.92 41.52 20.68
N ALA A 2 -3.17 42.82 20.75
CA ALA A 2 -2.24 43.83 20.21
C ALA A 2 -0.84 43.70 20.84
N ASP A 3 -0.77 43.41 22.14
CA ASP A 3 0.50 43.22 22.87
C ASP A 3 1.37 42.10 22.29
N TYR A 4 0.75 41.01 21.80
CA TYR A 4 1.50 39.94 21.13
C TYR A 4 2.23 40.45 19.89
N TRP A 5 1.58 41.24 19.06
CA TRP A 5 2.18 41.75 17.82
C TRP A 5 3.28 42.79 18.10
N VAL A 6 3.08 43.65 19.11
CA VAL A 6 4.12 44.57 19.59
C VAL A 6 5.34 43.79 20.05
N ARG A 7 5.14 42.70 20.79
CA ARG A 7 6.22 41.82 21.23
C ARG A 7 6.88 41.08 20.06
N HIS A 8 6.10 40.55 19.13
CA HIS A 8 6.57 39.81 17.96
C HIS A 8 7.52 40.62 17.08
N VAL A 9 7.29 41.94 16.95
CA VAL A 9 8.17 42.83 16.19
C VAL A 9 9.45 43.19 16.97
N ARG A 10 9.45 43.07 18.32
CA ARG A 10 10.56 43.51 19.18
C ARG A 10 11.46 42.37 19.66
N GLU A 11 10.93 41.16 19.79
CA GLU A 11 11.65 40.01 20.32
C GLU A 11 12.29 39.17 19.21
N ALA A 12 13.32 38.41 19.57
CA ALA A 12 13.98 37.51 18.64
C ALA A 12 13.05 36.36 18.20
N VAL A 13 13.10 36.01 16.92
CA VAL A 13 12.37 34.86 16.38
C VAL A 13 13.05 33.57 16.83
N ARG A 14 12.36 32.79 17.67
CA ARG A 14 12.84 31.50 18.20
C ARG A 14 12.56 30.34 17.23
N PHE A 15 13.07 30.44 16.01
CA PHE A 15 12.75 29.50 14.92
C PHE A 15 13.12 28.04 15.25
N VAL A 16 14.35 27.80 15.71
CA VAL A 16 14.85 26.45 16.05
C VAL A 16 14.00 25.81 17.15
N ASP A 17 13.60 26.58 18.16
CA ASP A 17 12.76 26.08 19.25
C ASP A 17 11.37 25.67 18.74
N GLY A 18 10.82 26.44 17.79
CA GLY A 18 9.56 26.08 17.12
C GLY A 18 9.68 24.79 16.31
N MET A 19 10.77 24.63 15.56
CA MET A 19 11.02 23.41 14.77
C MET A 19 11.15 22.16 15.65
N ARG A 20 11.92 22.25 16.75
CA ARG A 20 12.06 21.15 17.71
C ARG A 20 10.74 20.80 18.37
N ALA A 21 9.96 21.81 18.75
CA ALA A 21 8.64 21.58 19.35
C ALA A 21 7.65 20.89 18.38
N LEU A 22 7.78 21.09 17.06
CA LEU A 22 7.00 20.37 16.06
C LEU A 22 7.50 18.93 15.88
N GLN A 23 8.82 18.71 15.84
CA GLN A 23 9.39 17.36 15.79
C GLN A 23 9.01 16.52 17.02
N ASP A 24 9.02 17.13 18.22
CA ASP A 24 8.59 16.48 19.46
C ASP A 24 7.09 16.07 19.44
N GLN A 25 6.29 16.72 18.59
CA GLN A 25 4.90 16.36 18.32
C GLN A 25 4.74 15.33 17.19
N GLY A 26 5.84 14.83 16.63
CA GLY A 26 5.85 13.84 15.56
C GLY A 26 5.63 14.41 14.16
N VAL A 27 5.81 15.73 13.96
CA VAL A 27 5.74 16.33 12.63
C VAL A 27 7.00 15.96 11.83
N THR A 28 6.81 15.34 10.67
CA THR A 28 7.89 14.87 9.79
C THR A 28 7.89 15.52 8.41
N THR A 29 6.84 16.27 8.07
CA THR A 29 6.69 16.94 6.77
C THR A 29 6.26 18.40 6.98
N TYR A 30 6.99 19.31 6.35
CA TYR A 30 6.84 20.76 6.50
C TYR A 30 6.62 21.40 5.13
N LEU A 31 5.57 22.19 4.99
CA LEU A 31 5.28 22.97 3.78
C LEU A 31 5.61 24.45 4.05
N GLU A 32 6.48 25.03 3.24
CA GLU A 32 6.76 26.46 3.29
C GLU A 32 5.91 27.21 2.26
N LEU A 33 5.18 28.21 2.74
CA LEU A 33 4.46 29.17 1.92
C LEU A 33 5.24 30.47 1.86
N GLY A 34 6.10 30.58 0.86
CA GLY A 34 6.98 31.73 0.66
C GLY A 34 7.75 31.61 -0.65
N PRO A 35 8.28 32.73 -1.17
CA PRO A 35 8.80 32.81 -2.53
C PRO A 35 10.10 32.00 -2.76
N ASP A 36 10.91 31.75 -1.73
CA ASP A 36 12.32 31.36 -1.93
C ASP A 36 12.74 30.03 -1.31
N GLY A 37 11.90 29.42 -0.47
CA GLY A 37 12.27 28.17 0.20
C GLY A 37 13.31 28.35 1.33
N VAL A 38 13.43 29.56 1.89
CA VAL A 38 14.45 29.89 2.90
C VAL A 38 14.18 29.14 4.20
N LEU A 39 12.93 29.05 4.64
CA LEU A 39 12.59 28.33 5.88
C LEU A 39 12.81 26.82 5.72
N SER A 40 12.62 26.29 4.51
CA SER A 40 12.88 24.91 4.15
C SER A 40 14.36 24.59 4.27
N ALA A 41 15.23 25.47 3.77
CA ALA A 41 16.68 25.32 3.93
C ALA A 41 17.10 25.42 5.40
N MET A 42 16.65 26.46 6.12
CA MET A 42 16.98 26.64 7.55
C MET A 42 16.44 25.51 8.43
N GLY A 43 15.25 24.99 8.12
CA GLY A 43 14.58 23.95 8.89
C GLY A 43 15.29 22.61 8.84
N GLN A 44 15.95 22.29 7.72
CA GLN A 44 16.75 21.07 7.57
C GLN A 44 17.90 20.98 8.59
N ASP A 45 18.45 22.13 9.00
CA ASP A 45 19.51 22.19 10.02
C ASP A 45 18.97 22.11 11.47
N CYS A 46 17.65 22.18 11.65
CA CYS A 46 17.03 22.24 12.98
C CYS A 46 16.58 20.87 13.51
N VAL A 47 16.20 19.96 12.61
CA VAL A 47 15.48 18.71 12.91
C VAL A 47 15.93 17.59 11.97
N GLU A 48 15.91 16.35 12.45
CA GLU A 48 16.38 15.17 11.70
C GLU A 48 15.20 14.43 11.05
N ASP A 49 15.50 13.53 10.10
CA ASP A 49 14.53 12.63 9.43
C ASP A 49 13.24 13.31 8.92
N SER A 50 13.36 14.57 8.51
CA SER A 50 12.22 15.42 8.16
C SER A 50 12.31 15.89 6.70
N THR A 51 11.14 16.10 6.09
CA THR A 51 11.03 16.61 4.71
C THR A 51 10.49 18.04 4.70
N PHE A 52 11.15 18.90 3.93
CA PHE A 52 10.74 20.30 3.73
C PHE A 52 10.40 20.54 2.28
N VAL A 53 9.19 21.02 2.03
CA VAL A 53 8.63 21.24 0.70
C VAL A 53 8.33 22.73 0.54
N PRO A 54 9.08 23.47 -0.30
CA PRO A 54 8.74 24.84 -0.62
C PRO A 54 7.64 24.89 -1.69
N ALA A 55 6.60 25.70 -1.47
CA ALA A 55 5.52 25.88 -2.43
C ALA A 55 5.91 26.76 -3.63
N LEU A 56 6.91 27.66 -3.46
CA LEU A 56 7.42 28.55 -4.49
C LEU A 56 8.96 28.65 -4.44
N ARG A 57 9.56 29.07 -5.56
CA ARG A 57 11.00 29.36 -5.73
C ARG A 57 11.15 30.53 -6.72
N GLN A 58 11.90 31.58 -6.36
CA GLN A 58 12.05 32.84 -7.13
C GLN A 58 12.55 32.69 -8.58
N ASP A 59 13.17 31.57 -8.95
CA ASP A 59 13.67 31.31 -10.30
C ASP A 59 12.99 30.13 -10.99
N ARG A 60 11.77 29.76 -10.57
CA ARG A 60 11.01 28.65 -11.15
C ARG A 60 9.58 29.04 -11.49
N ASP A 61 9.02 28.33 -12.45
CA ASP A 61 7.61 28.47 -12.80
C ASP A 61 6.73 28.15 -11.58
N GLU A 62 5.85 29.09 -11.22
CA GLU A 62 5.04 28.99 -10.00
C GLU A 62 4.09 27.81 -10.05
N ALA A 63 3.40 27.61 -11.17
CA ALA A 63 2.41 26.54 -11.33
C ALA A 63 3.10 25.17 -11.24
N GLN A 64 4.20 24.98 -11.96
CA GLN A 64 4.98 23.74 -11.90
C GLN A 64 5.54 23.50 -10.50
N THR A 65 6.05 24.53 -9.82
CA THR A 65 6.61 24.39 -8.47
C THR A 65 5.53 23.98 -7.47
N LEU A 66 4.37 24.63 -7.51
CA LEU A 66 3.25 24.31 -6.64
C LEU A 66 2.72 22.88 -6.87
N VAL A 67 2.53 22.47 -8.13
CA VAL A 67 2.07 21.11 -8.47
C VAL A 67 3.09 20.06 -8.02
N THR A 68 4.38 20.35 -8.15
CA THR A 68 5.46 19.48 -7.64
C THR A 68 5.38 19.36 -6.12
N ALA A 69 5.20 20.47 -5.41
CA ALA A 69 5.03 20.46 -3.95
C ALA A 69 3.82 19.63 -3.50
N ILE A 70 2.67 19.77 -4.17
CA ILE A 70 1.47 18.96 -3.89
C ILE A 70 1.75 17.47 -4.15
N ALA A 71 2.46 17.13 -5.23
CA ALA A 71 2.83 15.75 -5.54
C ALA A 71 3.77 15.15 -4.47
N GLU A 72 4.77 15.91 -4.01
CA GLU A 72 5.67 15.48 -2.93
C GLU A 72 4.90 15.21 -1.63
N LEU A 73 4.00 16.11 -1.24
CA LEU A 73 3.14 15.93 -0.08
C LEU A 73 2.25 14.67 -0.23
N HIS A 74 1.68 14.46 -1.41
CA HIS A 74 0.84 13.29 -1.69
C HIS A 74 1.61 11.97 -1.56
N VAL A 75 2.81 11.89 -2.14
CA VAL A 75 3.69 10.71 -2.04
C VAL A 75 4.09 10.42 -0.59
N ARG A 76 4.18 11.46 0.25
CA ARG A 76 4.45 11.35 1.69
C ARG A 76 3.20 10.99 2.52
N GLY A 77 2.06 10.75 1.88
CA GLY A 77 0.83 10.31 2.54
C GLY A 77 -0.12 11.44 2.92
N SER A 78 0.16 12.68 2.53
CA SER A 78 -0.80 13.77 2.73
C SER A 78 -2.00 13.56 1.82
N ALA A 79 -3.20 13.66 2.40
CA ALA A 79 -4.44 13.59 1.63
C ALA A 79 -4.57 14.83 0.75
N VAL A 80 -4.70 14.63 -0.56
CA VAL A 80 -4.98 15.69 -1.53
C VAL A 80 -6.38 15.47 -2.08
N ASP A 81 -7.21 16.51 -2.00
CA ASP A 81 -8.50 16.50 -2.67
C ASP A 81 -8.31 16.79 -4.16
N TRP A 82 -8.09 15.72 -4.93
CA TRP A 82 -7.96 15.80 -6.38
C TRP A 82 -9.24 16.27 -7.07
N ALA A 83 -10.42 16.06 -6.46
CA ALA A 83 -11.67 16.55 -7.03
C ALA A 83 -11.74 18.08 -6.95
N ALA A 84 -11.35 18.67 -5.81
CA ALA A 84 -11.22 20.11 -5.67
C ALA A 84 -10.14 20.70 -6.60
N TYR A 85 -9.00 20.03 -6.73
CA TYR A 85 -7.91 20.46 -7.61
C TYR A 85 -8.34 20.57 -9.08
N PHE A 86 -9.11 19.60 -9.58
CA PHE A 86 -9.59 19.58 -10.97
C PHE A 86 -10.92 20.30 -11.18
N ALA A 87 -11.56 20.85 -10.13
CA ALA A 87 -12.85 21.51 -10.25
C ALA A 87 -12.80 22.70 -11.22
N GLY A 88 -13.75 22.77 -12.15
CA GLY A 88 -13.85 23.87 -13.12
C GLY A 88 -12.81 23.87 -14.25
N THR A 89 -11.86 22.93 -14.26
CA THR A 89 -10.82 22.83 -15.30
C THR A 89 -11.27 22.16 -16.60
N GLY A 90 -12.40 21.45 -16.57
CA GLY A 90 -12.85 20.60 -17.69
C GLY A 90 -12.10 19.26 -17.79
N ALA A 91 -11.25 18.91 -16.82
CA ALA A 91 -10.59 17.62 -16.77
C ALA A 91 -11.60 16.45 -16.76
N ARG A 92 -11.25 15.38 -17.47
CA ARG A 92 -12.06 14.16 -17.58
C ARG A 92 -11.25 12.94 -17.17
N ARG A 93 -11.92 11.93 -16.59
CA ARG A 93 -11.31 10.62 -16.39
C ARG A 93 -11.04 10.00 -17.77
N VAL A 94 -9.87 9.37 -17.89
CA VAL A 94 -9.44 8.62 -19.08
C VAL A 94 -8.99 7.24 -18.65
N ASP A 95 -9.08 6.28 -19.55
CA ASP A 95 -8.55 4.94 -19.28
C ASP A 95 -7.02 5.00 -19.20
N LEU A 96 -6.49 4.39 -18.14
CA LEU A 96 -5.06 4.24 -17.92
C LEU A 96 -4.70 2.75 -17.95
N PRO A 97 -3.43 2.41 -18.25
CA PRO A 97 -2.95 1.04 -18.05
C PRO A 97 -3.30 0.55 -16.66
N THR A 98 -3.74 -0.71 -16.57
CA THR A 98 -4.00 -1.34 -15.28
C THR A 98 -2.69 -1.54 -14.51
N TYR A 99 -2.81 -1.76 -13.21
CA TYR A 99 -1.66 -2.00 -12.35
C TYR A 99 -0.78 -3.11 -12.92
N ALA A 100 0.51 -2.81 -13.10
CA ALA A 100 1.49 -3.77 -13.56
C ALA A 100 1.89 -4.68 -12.39
N PHE A 101 1.10 -5.74 -12.15
CA PHE A 101 1.40 -6.72 -11.12
C PHE A 101 2.81 -7.29 -11.30
N GLN A 102 3.57 -7.34 -10.20
CA GLN A 102 4.82 -8.09 -10.12
C GLN A 102 4.46 -9.57 -9.96
N HIS A 103 4.30 -10.27 -11.08
CA HIS A 103 3.84 -11.65 -11.08
C HIS A 103 4.91 -12.59 -10.51
N GLU A 104 4.51 -13.42 -9.56
CA GLU A 104 5.28 -14.57 -9.10
C GLU A 104 4.43 -15.83 -9.19
N HIS A 105 5.08 -16.96 -9.45
CA HIS A 105 4.42 -18.25 -9.59
C HIS A 105 4.25 -18.91 -8.22
N TYR A 106 3.07 -18.74 -7.64
CA TYR A 106 2.69 -19.43 -6.41
C TYR A 106 1.92 -20.71 -6.74
N TRP A 107 2.64 -21.82 -6.86
CA TRP A 107 2.08 -23.15 -7.06
C TRP A 107 2.64 -24.14 -6.04
N PHE A 108 1.91 -25.21 -5.77
CA PHE A 108 2.42 -26.30 -4.94
C PHE A 108 3.52 -27.04 -5.69
N GLU A 109 4.74 -26.97 -5.18
CA GLU A 109 5.80 -27.88 -5.60
C GLU A 109 5.56 -29.21 -4.88
N GLU A 110 5.39 -30.30 -5.65
CA GLU A 110 5.43 -31.63 -5.05
C GLU A 110 6.77 -31.80 -4.35
N PRO A 111 6.80 -32.15 -3.04
CA PRO A 111 8.05 -32.43 -2.37
C PRO A 111 8.75 -33.51 -3.17
N THR A 112 9.98 -33.26 -3.61
CA THR A 112 10.82 -34.26 -4.27
C THR A 112 10.91 -35.45 -3.33
N ALA A 113 10.14 -36.50 -3.63
CA ALA A 113 10.07 -37.66 -2.77
C ALA A 113 11.45 -38.32 -2.77
N VAL A 114 12.20 -38.15 -1.68
CA VAL A 114 13.33 -39.01 -1.38
C VAL A 114 12.72 -40.39 -1.22
N ARG A 115 12.92 -41.24 -2.23
CA ARG A 115 12.43 -42.60 -2.23
C ARG A 115 13.26 -43.40 -1.23
N THR A 116 12.90 -43.30 0.05
CA THR A 116 13.35 -44.21 1.09
C THR A 116 12.71 -45.57 0.79
N GLU A 117 13.47 -46.65 0.88
CA GLU A 117 12.96 -48.01 0.68
C GLU A 117 11.70 -48.22 1.53
N ASP A 118 10.66 -48.78 0.89
CA ASP A 118 9.31 -49.09 1.36
C ASP A 118 9.14 -49.15 2.89
N ASP A 119 8.66 -48.05 3.47
CA ASP A 119 7.80 -48.13 4.66
C ASP A 119 6.37 -47.73 4.24
N ASP A 120 5.67 -48.68 3.62
CA ASP A 120 4.28 -48.58 3.17
C ASP A 120 3.29 -48.66 4.37
N SER A 121 3.78 -48.55 5.61
CA SER A 121 3.01 -48.72 6.85
C SER A 121 2.02 -47.59 7.15
N TRP A 122 2.27 -46.38 6.62
CA TRP A 122 1.44 -45.20 6.84
C TRP A 122 0.52 -44.86 5.65
N ARG A 123 0.54 -45.65 4.57
CA ARG A 123 -0.31 -45.44 3.40
C ARG A 123 -1.56 -46.30 3.48
N TYR A 124 -2.72 -45.67 3.33
CA TYR A 124 -3.98 -46.39 3.22
C TYR A 124 -4.03 -47.15 1.90
N ARG A 125 -4.02 -48.48 1.97
CA ARG A 125 -4.34 -49.33 0.83
C ARG A 125 -5.85 -49.52 0.78
N VAL A 126 -6.48 -48.94 -0.24
CA VAL A 126 -7.89 -49.20 -0.52
C VAL A 126 -7.99 -50.63 -1.06
N VAL A 127 -8.47 -51.55 -0.22
CA VAL A 127 -8.73 -52.93 -0.61
C VAL A 127 -10.23 -53.16 -0.62
N TRP A 128 -10.76 -53.60 -1.75
CA TRP A 128 -12.16 -53.99 -1.84
C TRP A 128 -12.33 -55.39 -1.23
N LYS A 129 -13.10 -55.47 -0.15
CA LYS A 129 -13.54 -56.76 0.41
C LYS A 129 -14.98 -57.00 -0.02
N SER A 130 -15.18 -58.03 -0.84
CA SER A 130 -16.53 -58.47 -1.20
C SER A 130 -17.27 -58.87 0.07
N VAL A 131 -18.38 -58.18 0.34
CA VAL A 131 -19.29 -58.55 1.42
C VAL A 131 -20.23 -59.61 0.86
N GLY A 132 -19.90 -60.88 1.09
CA GLY A 132 -20.80 -61.98 0.75
C GLY A 132 -22.09 -61.88 1.57
N GLY A 133 -23.23 -62.10 0.93
CA GLY A 133 -24.54 -62.15 1.60
C GLY A 133 -25.47 -60.97 1.33
N VAL A 134 -25.18 -60.10 0.35
CA VAL A 134 -26.24 -59.24 -0.20
C VAL A 134 -27.18 -60.16 -0.98
N VAL A 135 -28.26 -60.60 -0.32
CA VAL A 135 -29.41 -61.19 -1.00
C VAL A 135 -29.85 -60.14 -2.02
N ALA A 136 -29.93 -60.53 -3.29
CA ALA A 136 -30.40 -59.67 -4.36
C ALA A 136 -31.89 -59.36 -4.16
N GLU A 137 -32.20 -58.50 -3.20
CA GLU A 137 -33.49 -57.84 -3.16
C GLU A 137 -33.53 -56.87 -4.33
N SER A 138 -34.62 -56.92 -5.09
CA SER A 138 -34.83 -56.01 -6.20
C SER A 138 -34.88 -54.58 -5.66
N LEU A 139 -33.82 -53.81 -5.91
CA LEU A 139 -33.76 -52.42 -5.54
C LEU A 139 -34.75 -51.63 -6.40
N SER A 140 -35.85 -51.15 -5.82
CA SER A 140 -36.79 -50.25 -6.51
C SER A 140 -36.40 -48.79 -6.27
N GLY A 141 -36.30 -47.98 -7.33
CA GLY A 141 -35.98 -46.55 -7.24
C GLY A 141 -34.86 -46.13 -8.19
N GLY A 142 -34.47 -44.85 -8.14
CA GLY A 142 -33.33 -44.33 -8.88
C GLY A 142 -32.04 -44.57 -8.11
N TRP A 143 -31.07 -45.26 -8.71
CA TRP A 143 -29.79 -45.60 -8.10
C TRP A 143 -28.63 -45.03 -8.90
N LEU A 144 -27.61 -44.56 -8.18
CA LEU A 144 -26.33 -44.16 -8.74
C LEU A 144 -25.35 -45.31 -8.54
N VAL A 145 -24.84 -45.88 -9.64
CA VAL A 145 -23.80 -46.91 -9.61
C VAL A 145 -22.49 -46.29 -10.08
N VAL A 146 -21.44 -46.44 -9.27
CA VAL A 146 -20.10 -45.96 -9.60
C VAL A 146 -19.28 -47.15 -10.10
N CYS A 147 -19.01 -47.18 -11.40
CA CYS A 147 -18.08 -48.14 -12.00
C CYS A 147 -16.72 -47.45 -12.21
N ALA A 148 -15.63 -48.20 -12.01
CA ALA A 148 -14.30 -47.71 -12.33
C ALA A 148 -14.20 -47.37 -13.82
N ALA A 149 -13.58 -46.23 -14.15
CA ALA A 149 -13.38 -45.80 -15.53
C ALA A 149 -12.37 -46.74 -16.23
N GLY A 150 -12.90 -47.83 -16.81
CA GLY A 150 -12.13 -48.78 -17.61
C GLY A 150 -12.63 -50.22 -17.49
N GLY A 151 -13.63 -50.58 -18.29
CA GLY A 151 -14.14 -51.95 -18.50
C GLY A 151 -15.65 -52.02 -18.29
N VAL A 152 -16.50 -52.29 -19.30
CA VAL A 152 -16.33 -52.98 -20.59
C VAL A 152 -16.87 -52.11 -21.73
#